data_AF-A0A7W7K8M0-F1
#
_entry.id   AF-A0A7W7K8M0-F1
#
_cell.length_a   1.000
_cell.length_b   1.000
_cell.length_c   1.000
_cell.angle_alpha   90.00
_cell.angle_beta   90.00
_cell.angle_gamma   90.00
#
_symmetry.space_group_name_H-M   'P 1'
#
loop_
_entity.id
_entity.type
_entity.pdbx_description
1 polymer ?
#
loop_
_entity_poly.entity_id
_entity_poly.type
_entity_poly.pdbx_seq_one_letter_code
_entity_poly.pdbx_strand_id
1 'polypeptide(L)' 'MTQATIADHIKPKAEGGTDDRENYQGICHPCHVAKTAEESARAARRNSQR' A
#
# COMPACT_ATOMS: atom_id res chain seq x y z
N MET A 1 12.41 -13.33 10.47
CA MET A 1 11.61 -13.19 9.23
C MET A 1 10.15 -13.31 9.61
N THR A 2 9.38 -12.23 9.53
CA THR A 2 7.93 -12.28 9.77
C THR A 2 7.24 -12.81 8.52
N GLN A 3 6.36 -13.81 8.68
CA GLN A 3 5.65 -14.40 7.55
C GLN A 3 4.74 -13.37 6.89
N ALA A 4 4.68 -13.40 5.56
CA ALA A 4 3.70 -12.64 4.81
C ALA A 4 2.31 -13.26 5.04
N THR A 5 1.45 -12.53 5.75
CA THR A 5 0.09 -12.97 6.07
C THR A 5 -0.98 -12.12 5.38
N ILE A 6 -0.55 -11.05 4.71
CA ILE A 6 -1.44 -10.07 4.09
C ILE A 6 -1.08 -9.94 2.62
N ALA A 7 -2.09 -10.03 1.75
CA ALA A 7 -1.97 -9.67 0.34
C ALA A 7 -2.27 -8.18 0.20
N ASP A 8 -1.28 -7.42 -0.24
CA ASP A 8 -1.33 -5.97 -0.35
C ASP A 8 -1.05 -5.52 -1.78
N HIS A 9 -1.66 -4.43 -2.23
CA HIS A 9 -1.41 -3.91 -3.57
C HIS A 9 -0.06 -3.18 -3.64
N ILE A 10 0.86 -3.61 -4.51
CA ILE A 10 2.15 -2.96 -4.78
C ILE A 10 1.93 -1.48 -5.09
N LYS A 11 1.04 -1.20 -6.05
CA LYS A 11 0.51 0.13 -6.32
C LYS A 11 -0.90 0.23 -5.74
N PRO A 12 -1.19 1.13 -4.79
CA PRO A 12 -2.53 1.27 -4.24
C PRO A 12 -3.51 1.81 -5.28
N LYS A 13 -4.79 1.46 -5.14
CA LYS A 13 -5.87 1.88 -6.04
C LYS A 13 -5.99 3.41 -6.14
N ALA A 14 -5.73 4.12 -5.04
CA ALA A 14 -5.74 5.59 -5.00
C ALA A 14 -4.68 6.24 -5.90
N GLU A 15 -3.65 5.50 -6.30
CA GLU A 15 -2.60 5.97 -7.23
C GLU A 15 -2.76 5.35 -8.63
N GLY A 16 -3.89 4.66 -8.89
CA GLY A 16 -4.15 3.97 -10.15
C GLY A 16 -3.50 2.59 -10.21
N GLY A 17 -3.45 1.86 -9.09
CA GLY A 17 -3.19 0.42 -9.08
C GLY A 17 -4.43 -0.40 -9.40
N THR A 18 -4.22 -1.62 -9.91
CA THR A 18 -5.27 -2.55 -10.32
C THR A 18 -5.40 -3.73 -9.35
N ASP A 19 -6.49 -4.49 -9.47
CA ASP A 19 -6.70 -5.73 -8.70
C ASP A 19 -6.10 -6.97 -9.43
N ASP A 20 -5.13 -6.74 -10.31
CA ASP A 20 -4.40 -7.82 -10.99
C ASP A 20 -3.47 -8.54 -10.02
N ARG A 21 -3.35 -9.87 -10.17
CA ARG A 21 -2.45 -10.70 -9.33
C ARG A 21 -1.01 -10.20 -9.33
N GLU A 22 -0.57 -9.61 -10.44
CA GLU A 22 0.75 -9.02 -10.60
C GLU A 22 0.96 -7.78 -9.74
N ASN A 23 -0.12 -7.08 -9.37
CA ASN A 23 -0.09 -5.93 -8.47
C ASN A 23 -0.24 -6.34 -7.00
N TYR A 24 -0.27 -7.63 -6.64
CA TYR A 24 -0.29 -8.07 -5.24
C TYR A 24 1.11 -8.50 -4.77
N GLN A 25 1.46 -8.07 -3.57
CA GLN A 25 2.63 -8.52 -2.82
C GLN A 25 2.19 -9.13 -1.48
N GLY A 26 2.86 -10.21 -1.09
CA GLY A 26 2.73 -10.77 0.25
C GLY A 26 3.59 -9.98 1.22
N ILE A 27 2.98 -9.33 2.21
CA ILE A 27 3.71 -8.56 3.22
C ILE A 27 3.31 -8.95 4.64
N CYS A 28 4.24 -8.70 5.56
CA CYS A 28 4.03 -8.95 6.97
C CYS A 28 3.12 -7.87 7.60
N HIS A 29 2.46 -8.16 8.72
CA HIS A 29 1.59 -7.17 9.39
C HIS A 29 2.28 -5.83 9.72
N PRO A 30 3.47 -5.79 10.36
CA PRO A 30 4.12 -4.50 10.63
C PRO A 30 4.56 -3.79 9.33
N CYS A 31 4.94 -4.55 8.30
CA CYS A 31 5.25 -4.03 6.97
C CYS A 31 4.02 -3.35 6.33
N HIS A 32 2.84 -3.97 6.46
CA HIS A 32 1.57 -3.46 5.96
C HIS A 32 1.16 -2.16 6.64
N VAL A 33 1.33 -2.08 7.96
CA VAL A 33 1.05 -0.86 8.73
C VAL A 33 1.97 0.28 8.30
N ALA A 34 3.27 0.01 8.15
CA ALA A 34 4.23 1.01 7.67
C ALA A 34 3.86 1.54 6.27
N LYS A 35 3.60 0.64 5.31
CA LYS A 35 3.15 1.01 3.97
C LYS A 35 1.88 1.86 4.00
N THR A 36 0.87 1.46 4.78
CA THR A 36 -0.39 2.21 4.89
C THR A 36 -0.19 3.62 5.44
N ALA A 37 0.71 3.79 6.42
CA ALA A 37 1.04 5.10 6.97
C ALA A 37 1.73 5.99 5.93
N GLU A 38 2.69 5.43 5.19
CA GLU A 38 3.34 6.13 4.08
C GLU A 38 2.32 6.56 3.03
N GLU A 39 1.48 5.65 2.54
CA GLU A 39 0.42 5.93 1.56
C GLU A 39 -0.54 7.02 2.04
N SER A 40 -0.93 7.00 3.32
CA SER A 40 -1.80 8.03 3.91
C SER A 40 -1.11 9.39 3.94
N ALA A 41 0.18 9.44 4.30
CA ALA A 41 0.97 10.66 4.20
C ALA A 41 1.07 11.16 2.75
N ARG A 42 1.18 10.22 1.77
CA ARG A 42 1.15 10.58 0.34
C ARG A 42 -0.19 11.12 -0.12
N ALA A 43 -1.28 10.60 0.41
CA ALA A 43 -2.62 11.10 0.13
C ALA A 43 -2.84 12.49 0.73
N ALA A 44 -2.40 12.72 1.97
CA ALA A 44 -2.50 14.02 2.64
C ALA A 44 -1.77 15.12 1.86
N ARG A 45 -0.52 14.88 1.44
CA ARG A 45 0.24 15.84 0.62
C ARG A 45 -0.40 16.13 -0.74
N ARG A 46 -1.04 15.13 -1.39
CA ARG A 46 -1.81 15.35 -2.63
C ARG A 46 -3.03 16.24 -2.40
N ASN A 47 -3.71 16.07 -1.27
CA ASN A 47 -4.89 16.87 -0.94
C ASN A 47 -4.54 18.34 -0.64
N SER A 48 -3.33 18.63 -0.15
CA SER A 48 -2.84 20.00 0.11
C SER A 48 -2.41 20.77 -1.15
N GLN A 49 -2.26 20.09 -2.29
CA GLN A 49 -1.85 20.67 -3.58
C GLN A 49 -3.03 20.92 -4.52
N ARG A 50 -4.25 20.85 -4.00
CA ARG A 50 -5.50 20.95 -4.75
C ARG A 50 -6.32 22.16 -4.34
#